data_AF-A0A2M7H0S2-F1
#
_entry.id   AF-A0A2M7H0S2-F1
#
_cell.length_a   1.000
_cell.length_b   1.000
_cell.length_c   1.000
_cell.angle_alpha   90.00
_cell.angle_beta   90.00
_cell.angle_gamma   90.00
#
_symmetry.space_group_name_H-M   'P 1'
#
loop_
_entity.id
_entity.type
_entity.pdbx_description
1 polymer ?
#
loop_
_entity_poly.entity_id
_entity_poly.type
_entity_poly.pdbx_seq_one_letter_code
_entity_poly.pdbx_strand_id
1 'polypeptide(L)' 'MAFQKFEPRGEFPPRQTFKGNWKCSECGKEITELPFEPSPDRPIFCKECWAKKRAERFRR' A
#
# COMPACT_ATOMS: atom_id res chain seq x y z
N MET A 1 28.15 1.39 35.48
CA MET A 1 27.32 2.11 34.50
C MET A 1 27.67 1.56 33.11
N ALA A 2 26.85 0.65 32.55
CA ALA A 2 27.09 0.08 31.22
C ALA A 2 25.95 0.50 30.29
N PHE A 3 26.25 1.46 29.43
CA PHE A 3 25.33 2.06 28.47
C PHE A 3 25.14 1.11 27.28
N GLN A 4 23.94 0.51 27.24
CA GLN A 4 23.11 0.23 26.06
C GLN A 4 23.83 -0.17 24.76
N LYS A 5 23.98 -1.47 24.54
CA LYS A 5 24.02 -2.03 23.19
C LYS A 5 22.58 -2.26 22.73
N PHE A 6 22.00 -1.25 22.07
CA PHE A 6 20.76 -1.38 21.32
C PHE A 6 21.08 -2.08 19.99
N GLU A 7 21.10 -3.41 19.98
CA GLU A 7 21.10 -4.15 18.73
C GLU A 7 19.69 -4.04 18.12
N PRO A 8 19.50 -3.49 16.91
CA PRO A 8 18.21 -3.55 16.25
C PRO A 8 17.94 -4.99 15.78
N ARG A 9 17.54 -5.86 16.71
CA ARG A 9 16.98 -7.19 16.39
C ARG A 9 15.56 -7.00 15.91
N GLY A 10 15.45 -6.61 14.65
CA GLY A 10 14.19 -6.54 13.94
C GLY A 10 14.41 -6.97 12.51
N GLU A 11 14.64 -8.26 12.29
CA GLU A 11 14.50 -8.87 10.98
C GLU A 11 13.00 -8.89 10.64
N PHE A 12 12.49 -7.73 10.23
CA PHE A 12 11.13 -7.63 9.70
C PHE A 12 11.08 -8.49 8.44
N PRO A 13 10.15 -9.46 8.35
CA PRO A 13 10.00 -10.26 7.15
C PRO A 13 9.79 -9.34 5.94
N PRO A 14 10.35 -9.66 4.76
CA PRO A 14 10.22 -8.82 3.59
C PRO A 14 8.74 -8.60 3.29
N ARG A 15 8.36 -7.33 3.12
CA ARG A 15 7.00 -6.94 2.80
C ARG A 15 6.58 -7.65 1.52
N GLN A 16 5.60 -8.56 1.59
CA GLN A 16 5.12 -9.26 0.42
C GLN A 16 4.37 -8.26 -0.47
N THR A 17 4.99 -7.93 -1.61
CA THR A 17 4.35 -7.14 -2.66
C THR A 17 3.79 -8.10 -3.70
N PHE A 18 2.50 -8.03 -3.94
CA PHE A 18 1.85 -8.73 -5.03
C PHE A 18 2.12 -7.93 -6.31
N LYS A 19 2.75 -8.58 -7.29
CA LYS A 19 2.91 -8.05 -8.64
C LYS A 19 1.82 -8.63 -9.53
N GLY A 20 1.07 -7.77 -10.21
CA GLY A 20 -0.02 -8.18 -11.08
C GLY A 20 -0.47 -7.03 -11.96
N ASN A 21 -1.48 -7.23 -12.79
CA ASN A 21 -2.02 -6.17 -13.66
C ASN A 21 -3.48 -5.95 -13.28
N TRP A 22 -3.74 -4.96 -12.43
CA TRP A 22 -5.09 -4.61 -11.99
C TRP A 22 -5.53 -3.29 -12.58
N LYS A 23 -6.80 -3.19 -12.97
CA LYS A 23 -7.35 -1.96 -13.55
C LYS A 23 -7.99 -1.10 -12.46
N CYS A 24 -7.60 0.17 -12.42
CA CYS A 24 -8.25 1.16 -11.56
C CYS A 24 -9.72 1.34 -11.99
N SER A 25 -10.66 1.18 -11.06
CA SER A 25 -12.09 1.33 -11.35
C SER A 25 -12.50 2.77 -11.71
N GLU A 26 -11.70 3.78 -11.37
CA GLU A 26 -11.99 5.18 -11.69
C GLU A 26 -11.34 5.67 -12.98
N CYS A 27 -10.09 5.29 -13.26
CA CYS A 27 -9.32 5.85 -14.37
C CYS A 27 -8.79 4.82 -15.38
N GLY A 28 -9.00 3.53 -15.13
CA GLY A 28 -8.53 2.45 -16.01
C GLY A 28 -7.02 2.22 -15.98
N LYS A 29 -6.24 2.98 -15.19
CA LYS A 29 -4.79 2.78 -15.05
C LYS A 29 -4.47 1.39 -14.51
N GLU A 30 -3.43 0.79 -15.07
CA GLU A 30 -2.87 -0.48 -14.65
C GLU A 30 -2.04 -0.29 -13.38
N ILE A 31 -2.30 -1.10 -12.36
CA ILE A 31 -1.59 -1.12 -11.09
C ILE A 31 -0.75 -2.38 -11.07
N THR A 32 0.55 -2.19 -10.92
CA THR A 32 1.54 -3.26 -11.04
C THR A 32 1.96 -3.87 -9.72
N GLU A 33 1.79 -3.14 -8.62
CA GLU A 33 2.33 -3.49 -7.30
C GLU A 33 1.34 -3.11 -6.19
N LEU A 34 0.87 -4.10 -5.43
CA LEU A 34 0.01 -3.90 -4.26
C LEU A 34 0.57 -4.65 -3.04
N PRO A 35 0.55 -4.03 -1.84
CA PRO A 35 0.99 -4.69 -0.61
C PRO A 35 -0.10 -5.59 0.00
N PHE A 36 -1.25 -5.74 -0.66
CA PHE A 36 -2.37 -6.55 -0.24
C PHE A 36 -2.85 -7.40 -1.41
N GLU A 37 -3.42 -8.56 -1.09
CA GLU A 37 -4.00 -9.44 -2.09
C GLU A 37 -5.25 -8.78 -2.70
N PRO A 38 -5.28 -8.54 -4.02
CA PRO A 38 -6.39 -7.87 -4.67
C PRO A 38 -7.58 -8.82 -4.80
N SER A 39 -8.64 -8.55 -4.04
CA SER A 39 -9.89 -9.30 -4.11
C SER A 39 -10.78 -8.77 -5.24
N PRO A 40 -11.47 -9.65 -6.00
CA PRO A 40 -12.39 -9.23 -7.07
C PRO A 40 -13.65 -8.52 -6.55
N ASP A 41 -13.94 -8.66 -5.25
CA ASP A 41 -15.10 -8.06 -4.59
C ASP A 41 -14.95 -6.55 -4.32
N ARG A 42 -13.73 -6.00 -4.33
CA ARG A 42 -13.46 -4.60 -3.94
C ARG A 42 -12.89 -3.79 -5.11
N PRO A 43 -13.40 -2.58 -5.37
CA PRO A 43 -12.86 -1.72 -6.41
C PRO A 43 -11.44 -1.28 -6.04
N ILE A 44 -10.49 -1.53 -6.95
CA ILE A 44 -9.10 -1.16 -6.78
C ILE A 44 -8.90 0.23 -7.36
N PHE A 45 -8.22 1.09 -6.61
CA PHE A 45 -7.88 2.44 -7.03
C PHE A 45 -6.36 2.60 -7.14
N CYS A 46 -5.90 3.33 -8.16
CA CYS A 46 -4.50 3.69 -8.26
C CYS A 46 -4.12 4.69 -7.16
N LYS A 47 -2.81 4.84 -6.90
CA LYS A 47 -2.28 5.75 -5.87
C LYS A 47 -2.84 7.17 -5.98
N GLU A 48 -3.06 7.67 -7.19
CA GLU A 48 -3.58 9.01 -7.46
C GLU A 48 -5.07 9.14 -7.12
N CYS A 49 -5.92 8.20 -7.60
CA CYS A 49 -7.35 8.19 -7.28
C CYS A 49 -7.57 8.02 -5.78
N TRP A 50 -6.80 7.12 -5.15
CA TRP A 50 -6.84 6.93 -3.71
C TRP A 50 -6.41 8.19 -2.94
N ALA A 51 -5.34 8.87 -3.37
CA ALA A 51 -4.89 10.10 -2.74
C ALA A 51 -5.91 11.23 -2.86
N LYS A 52 -6.53 11.44 -4.03
CA LYS A 52 -7.61 12.42 -4.24
C LYS A 52 -8.79 12.14 -3.30
N LYS A 53 -9.23 10.88 -3.25
CA LYS A 53 -10.36 10.42 -2.43
C LYS A 53 -10.11 10.50 -0.93
N ARG A 54 -8.85 10.37 -0.51
CA ARG A 54 -8.46 10.55 0.89
C ARG A 54 -8.34 12.04 1.25
N ALA A 55 -7.85 12.87 0.33
CA ALA A 55 -7.71 14.31 0.51
C ALA A 55 -9.07 15.02 0.66
N GLU A 56 -10.09 14.62 -0.12
CA GLU A 56 -11.45 15.16 0.03
C GLU A 56 -12.06 14.84 1.40
N ARG A 57 -11.82 13.63 1.92
CA ARG A 57 -12.37 13.22 3.23
C ARG A 57 -11.70 13.93 4.39
N PHE A 58 -10.41 14.24 4.28
CA PHE A 58 -9.68 14.94 5.33
C PHE A 58 -10.05 16.44 5.41
N ARG A 59 -10.57 17.00 4.32
CA ARG A 59 -11.04 18.40 4.27
C ARG A 59 -12.47 18.61 4.76
N ARG A 60 -13.18 17.54 5.11
CA ARG A 60 -14.58 17.57 5.55
C ARG A 60 -14.64 17.52 7.06
#